data_AF-W9RCW8-F1
#
_entry.id   AF-W9RCW8-F1
#
_cell.length_a   1.000
_cell.length_b   1.000
_cell.length_c   1.000
_cell.angle_alpha   90.00
_cell.angle_beta   90.00
_cell.angle_gamma   90.00
#
_symmetry.space_group_name_H-M   'P 1'
#
loop_
_entity.id
_entity.type
_entity.pdbx_description
1 polymer ?
#
loop_
_entity_poly.entity_id
_entity_poly.type
_entity_poly.pdbx_seq_one_letter_code
_entity_poly.pdbx_strand_id
1 'polypeptide(L)'
;MPGVVVDVLERMMRNFLWENQGGDRSTSLVAWDVLPRSKEKGGLGIGNLKKKNLALLGKWLWRFPLEQNSLWAKVIRSKYGLQPNGGTRTLEETFNNFPENLHPRTIVHNWLGPGVCPKVVAKGFRCIFSNQGVWYLDHLDVPWNEFYTAEPLEGIDNASVQKLVLGGEVCMWGETADTSNVQQTIWPRAAAAAERLWSSREAISSGNINVTALPRLHYFRCLLNRRGVQAAPVTNEYARTPPSGPGSCFEQ
;
A
#
# COMPACT_ATOMS: atom_id res chain seq x y z
N MET A 1 -9.59 -4.29 19.44
CA MET A 1 -10.81 -4.67 18.69
C MET A 1 -11.45 -3.39 18.14
N PRO A 2 -11.82 -3.34 16.84
CA PRO A 2 -12.49 -2.18 16.25
C PRO A 2 -13.80 -1.86 16.98
N GLY A 3 -14.13 -0.57 17.14
CA GLY A 3 -15.33 -0.13 17.87
C GLY A 3 -16.61 -0.76 17.35
N VAL A 4 -16.77 -0.83 16.02
CA VAL A 4 -17.94 -1.44 15.35
C VAL A 4 -18.15 -2.90 15.76
N VAL A 5 -17.07 -3.67 15.92
CA VAL A 5 -17.16 -5.07 16.37
C VAL A 5 -17.64 -5.14 17.82
N VAL A 6 -17.18 -4.22 18.67
CA VAL A 6 -17.67 -4.11 20.06
C VAL A 6 -19.16 -3.83 20.08
N ASP A 7 -19.63 -2.90 19.25
CA ASP A 7 -21.05 -2.53 19.19
C ASP A 7 -21.93 -3.67 18.66
N VAL A 8 -21.45 -4.45 17.68
CA VAL A 8 -22.15 -5.65 17.20
C VAL A 8 -22.26 -6.71 18.30
N LEU A 9 -21.17 -6.97 19.03
CA LEU A 9 -21.17 -7.94 20.13
C LEU A 9 -22.07 -7.49 21.28
N GLU A 10 -22.00 -6.21 21.69
CA GLU A 10 -22.89 -5.66 22.71
C GLU A 10 -24.36 -5.72 22.26
N ARG A 11 -24.66 -5.52 20.97
CA ARG A 11 -25.99 -5.73 20.41
C ARG A 11 -26.43 -7.18 20.47
N MET A 12 -25.59 -8.13 20.08
CA MET A 12 -25.91 -9.57 20.15
C MET A 12 -26.15 -10.03 21.59
N MET A 13 -25.32 -9.60 22.53
CA MET A 13 -25.50 -9.91 23.96
C MET A 13 -26.79 -9.31 24.50
N ARG A 14 -27.11 -8.07 24.11
CA ARG A 14 -28.35 -7.40 24.49
C ARG A 14 -29.58 -8.10 23.91
N ASN A 15 -29.53 -8.47 22.63
CA ASN A 15 -30.60 -9.20 21.98
C ASN A 15 -30.79 -10.57 22.63
N PHE A 16 -29.73 -11.32 22.92
CA PHE A 16 -29.85 -12.61 23.62
C PHE A 16 -30.52 -12.48 25.00
N LEU A 17 -30.19 -11.43 25.76
CA LEU A 17 -30.75 -11.24 27.10
C LEU A 17 -32.20 -10.76 27.11
N TRP A 18 -32.60 -10.00 26.09
CA TRP A 18 -33.89 -9.31 26.08
C TRP A 18 -34.84 -9.75 24.97
N GLU A 19 -34.42 -10.46 23.93
CA GLU A 19 -35.31 -11.03 22.92
C GLU A 19 -36.06 -12.24 23.47
N ASN A 20 -37.36 -12.27 23.20
CA ASN A 20 -38.21 -13.44 23.38
C ASN A 20 -38.41 -14.07 21.99
N GLN A 21 -38.50 -15.41 21.90
CA GLN A 21 -38.51 -16.15 20.62
C GLN A 21 -39.73 -15.88 19.70
N GLY A 22 -40.60 -14.92 20.02
CA GLY A 22 -41.89 -14.68 19.38
C GLY A 22 -42.00 -13.45 18.48
N GLY A 23 -40.92 -12.71 18.19
CA GLY A 23 -40.96 -11.58 17.26
C GLY A 23 -41.60 -10.28 17.78
N ASP A 24 -42.11 -10.27 19.01
CA ASP A 24 -42.62 -9.05 19.67
C ASP A 24 -41.49 -8.23 20.33
N ARG A 25 -41.65 -6.90 20.33
CA ARG A 25 -40.75 -5.98 21.04
C ARG A 25 -40.82 -6.24 22.54
N SER A 26 -39.85 -6.97 23.07
CA SER A 26 -39.68 -7.19 24.51
C SER A 26 -39.24 -5.90 25.22
N THR A 27 -39.93 -5.54 26.29
CA THR A 27 -39.55 -4.41 27.15
C THR A 27 -38.40 -4.83 28.07
N SER A 28 -37.23 -4.21 27.91
CA SER A 28 -36.09 -4.42 28.81
C SER A 28 -36.39 -3.85 30.20
N LEU A 29 -36.45 -4.72 31.22
CA LEU A 29 -36.70 -4.31 32.61
C LEU A 29 -35.52 -3.58 33.24
N VAL A 30 -34.31 -3.75 32.68
CA VAL A 30 -33.07 -3.14 33.17
C VAL A 30 -32.29 -2.51 32.02
N ALA A 31 -31.80 -1.29 32.19
CA ALA A 31 -31.00 -0.63 31.17
C ALA A 31 -29.65 -1.34 30.95
N TRP A 32 -29.21 -1.44 29.69
CA TRP A 32 -27.96 -2.11 29.31
C TRP A 32 -26.74 -1.56 30.06
N ASP A 33 -26.67 -0.25 30.29
CA ASP A 33 -25.55 0.43 30.96
C ASP A 33 -25.46 0.15 32.47
N VAL A 34 -26.49 -0.46 33.05
CA VAL A 34 -26.53 -0.85 34.47
C VAL A 34 -25.97 -2.25 34.67
N LEU A 35 -26.14 -3.16 33.70
CA LEU A 35 -25.71 -4.56 33.81
C LEU A 35 -24.20 -4.74 34.13
N PRO A 36 -23.28 -3.91 33.61
CA PRO A 36 -21.86 -4.08 33.92
C PRO A 36 -21.43 -3.65 35.32
N ARG A 37 -22.31 -3.04 36.11
CA ARG A 37 -22.00 -2.67 37.49
C ARG A 37 -21.89 -3.93 38.36
N SER A 38 -21.17 -3.84 39.47
CA SER A 38 -21.09 -4.95 40.43
C SER A 38 -22.47 -5.28 41.00
N LYS A 39 -22.64 -6.50 41.51
CA LYS A 39 -23.88 -6.93 42.18
C LYS A 39 -24.23 -6.01 43.35
N GLU A 40 -23.24 -5.59 44.12
CA GLU A 40 -23.38 -4.62 45.22
C GLU A 40 -23.94 -3.25 44.77
N LYS A 41 -23.69 -2.86 43.51
CA LYS A 41 -24.16 -1.60 42.91
C LYS A 41 -25.43 -1.78 42.07
N GLY A 42 -26.15 -2.88 42.27
CA GLY A 42 -27.40 -3.20 41.56
C GLY A 42 -27.23 -3.63 40.10
N GLY A 43 -26.00 -3.98 39.68
CA GLY A 43 -25.73 -4.55 38.35
C GLY A 43 -25.61 -6.08 38.38
N LEU A 44 -25.33 -6.66 37.21
CA LEU A 44 -25.19 -8.11 37.05
C LEU A 44 -23.73 -8.57 37.02
N GLY A 45 -22.78 -7.63 37.02
CA GLY A 45 -21.34 -7.91 36.91
C GLY A 45 -20.89 -8.37 35.52
N ILE A 46 -21.72 -8.19 34.49
CA ILE A 46 -21.37 -8.55 33.11
C ILE A 46 -20.34 -7.55 32.59
N GLY A 47 -19.07 -7.96 32.48
CA GLY A 47 -17.99 -7.03 32.17
C GLY A 47 -18.21 -6.19 30.91
N ASN A 48 -17.98 -4.88 31.01
CA ASN A 48 -18.14 -3.93 29.91
C ASN A 48 -17.05 -4.15 28.83
N LEU A 49 -17.46 -4.51 27.61
CA LEU A 49 -16.54 -4.84 26.52
C LEU A 49 -15.72 -3.64 26.07
N LYS A 50 -16.29 -2.43 26.05
CA LYS A 50 -15.57 -1.18 25.74
C LYS A 50 -14.43 -0.94 26.71
N LYS A 51 -14.70 -1.02 28.03
CA LYS A 51 -13.68 -0.87 29.09
C LYS A 51 -12.61 -1.96 29.04
N LYS A 52 -13.01 -3.22 28.78
CA LYS A 52 -12.06 -4.33 28.61
C LYS A 52 -11.17 -4.14 27.38
N ASN A 53 -11.74 -3.74 26.24
CA ASN A 53 -10.98 -3.45 25.02
C ASN A 53 -9.97 -2.32 25.25
N LEU A 54 -10.38 -1.23 25.93
CA LEU A 54 -9.49 -0.13 26.27
C LEU A 54 -8.35 -0.58 27.21
N ALA A 55 -8.66 -1.35 28.25
CA ALA A 55 -7.64 -1.89 29.16
C ALA A 55 -6.63 -2.79 28.42
N LEU A 56 -7.12 -3.63 27.50
CA LEU A 56 -6.26 -4.49 26.68
C LEU A 56 -5.38 -3.67 25.72
N LEU A 57 -5.89 -2.59 25.13
CA LEU A 57 -5.09 -1.66 24.33
C LEU A 57 -4.01 -0.98 25.19
N GLY A 58 -4.35 -0.56 26.41
CA GLY A 58 -3.40 0.01 27.37
C GLY A 58 -2.26 -0.95 27.71
N LYS A 59 -2.54 -2.26 27.84
CA LYS A 59 -1.50 -3.30 28.02
C LYS A 59 -0.49 -3.29 26.88
N TRP A 60 -0.95 -3.16 25.62
CA TRP A 60 -0.05 -3.14 24.47
C TRP A 60 0.78 -1.85 24.41
N LEU A 61 0.18 -0.70 24.75
CA LEU A 61 0.90 0.57 24.89
C LEU A 61 2.01 0.48 25.94
N TRP A 62 1.73 -0.11 27.11
CA TRP A 62 2.73 -0.31 28.16
C TRP A 62 3.85 -1.27 27.74
N ARG A 63 3.53 -2.33 27.02
CA ARG A 63 4.52 -3.32 26.55
C ARG A 63 5.40 -2.82 25.42
N PHE A 64 4.93 -1.86 24.62
CA PHE A 64 5.66 -1.38 23.44
C PHE A 64 7.09 -0.84 23.71
N PRO A 65 7.34 -0.01 24.73
CA PRO A 65 8.70 0.41 25.08
C PRO A 65 9.53 -0.69 25.78
N LEU A 66 8.89 -1.66 26.42
CA LEU A 66 9.55 -2.74 27.18
C LEU A 66 9.98 -3.91 26.27
N GLU A 67 9.18 -4.25 25.26
CA GLU A 67 9.38 -5.43 24.40
C GLU A 67 9.97 -5.08 23.04
N GLN A 68 11.01 -4.25 23.02
CA GLN A 68 11.57 -3.67 21.80
C GLN A 68 12.04 -4.72 20.77
N ASN A 69 12.44 -5.90 21.24
CA ASN A 69 12.97 -6.97 20.39
C ASN A 69 11.92 -7.96 19.88
N SER A 70 10.67 -7.85 20.32
CA SER A 70 9.58 -8.73 19.89
C SER A 70 9.18 -8.47 18.42
N LEU A 71 8.72 -9.51 17.72
CA LEU A 71 8.35 -9.41 16.31
C LEU A 71 7.22 -8.38 16.07
N TRP A 72 6.20 -8.38 16.94
CA TRP A 72 5.09 -7.44 16.83
C TRP A 72 5.53 -5.98 17.01
N ALA A 73 6.43 -5.70 17.96
CA ALA A 73 6.96 -4.35 18.17
C ALA A 73 7.81 -3.91 16.97
N LYS A 74 8.59 -4.82 16.38
CA LYS A 74 9.34 -4.56 15.13
C LYS A 74 8.42 -4.24 13.95
N VAL A 75 7.32 -4.98 13.78
CA VAL A 75 6.33 -4.71 12.72
C VAL A 75 5.69 -3.33 12.90
N ILE A 76 5.26 -2.97 14.12
CA ILE A 76 4.70 -1.65 14.42
C ILE A 76 5.74 -0.55 14.18
N ARG A 77 6.98 -0.72 14.66
CA ARG A 77 8.06 0.25 14.40
C ARG A 77 8.37 0.38 12.91
N SER A 78 8.32 -0.70 12.14
CA SER A 78 8.52 -0.64 10.68
C SER A 78 7.38 0.12 10.00
N LYS A 79 6.12 -0.22 10.32
CA LYS A 79 4.93 0.42 9.76
C LYS A 79 4.88 1.93 10.02
N TYR A 80 5.27 2.35 11.22
CA TYR A 80 5.26 3.75 11.63
C TYR A 80 6.64 4.43 11.59
N GLY A 81 7.64 3.78 10.99
CA GLY A 81 8.97 4.35 10.80
C GLY A 81 9.79 4.65 12.07
N LEU A 82 9.47 4.03 13.21
CA LEU A 82 10.13 4.22 14.51
C LEU A 82 11.41 3.38 14.66
N GLN A 83 12.28 3.38 13.65
CA GLN A 83 13.52 2.59 13.70
C GLN A 83 14.57 3.23 14.61
N PRO A 84 15.23 2.46 15.50
CA PRO A 84 16.29 2.97 16.39
C PRO A 84 17.51 3.51 15.63
N ASN A 85 17.63 3.19 14.34
CA ASN A 85 18.74 3.57 13.47
C ASN A 85 18.37 4.72 12.51
N GLY A 86 17.31 5.48 12.80
CA GLY A 86 17.04 6.80 12.20
C GLY A 86 16.77 6.88 10.69
N GLY A 87 16.57 5.76 10.01
CA GLY A 87 16.10 5.73 8.62
C GLY A 87 14.60 5.55 8.56
N THR A 88 13.84 6.62 8.81
CA THR A 88 12.37 6.61 8.64
C THR A 88 12.06 6.66 7.15
N ARG A 89 11.13 5.83 6.67
CA ARG A 89 10.50 6.02 5.35
C ARG A 89 9.28 6.89 5.56
N THR A 90 9.20 8.00 4.85
CA THR A 90 8.04 8.91 4.89
C THR A 90 7.50 9.10 3.49
N LEU A 91 6.19 9.32 3.40
CA LEU A 91 5.59 9.78 2.15
C LEU A 91 6.02 11.23 1.88
N GLU A 92 5.95 11.60 0.61
CA GLU A 92 6.22 12.93 0.09
C GLU A 92 5.60 14.07 0.91
N GLU A 93 4.36 13.93 1.38
CA GLU A 93 3.63 14.99 2.07
C GLU A 93 4.32 15.41 3.36
N THR A 94 5.00 14.48 4.03
CA THR A 94 5.77 14.81 5.24
C THR A 94 6.96 15.70 4.89
N PHE A 95 7.61 15.43 3.76
CA PHE A 95 8.70 16.26 3.25
C PHE A 95 8.20 17.63 2.76
N ASN A 96 7.06 17.67 2.06
CA ASN A 96 6.50 18.92 1.55
C ASN A 96 6.06 19.87 2.69
N ASN A 97 5.51 19.33 3.78
CA ASN A 97 5.01 20.13 4.90
C ASN A 97 6.06 20.41 6.00
N PHE A 98 6.98 19.47 6.25
CA PHE A 98 7.89 19.54 7.40
C PHE A 98 9.37 19.23 7.06
N PRO A 99 9.95 19.81 6.00
CA PRO A 99 11.28 19.39 5.51
C PRO A 99 12.40 19.62 6.53
N GLU A 100 12.29 20.64 7.38
CA GLU A 100 13.32 21.00 8.38
C GLU A 100 13.33 20.09 9.61
N ASN A 101 12.20 19.43 9.89
CA ASN A 101 12.04 18.54 11.05
C ASN A 101 12.34 17.07 10.71
N LEU A 102 12.74 16.80 9.46
CA LEU A 102 13.08 15.45 9.03
C LEU A 102 14.50 15.10 9.43
N HIS A 103 14.65 13.91 10.02
CA HIS A 103 15.96 13.36 10.32
C HIS A 103 16.76 13.17 9.00
N PRO A 104 18.05 13.55 8.91
CA PRO A 104 18.81 13.54 7.65
C PRO A 104 18.88 12.17 6.94
N ARG A 105 18.71 11.07 7.68
CA ARG A 105 18.65 9.71 7.12
C ARG A 105 17.26 9.30 6.61
N THR A 106 16.28 10.18 6.61
CA THR A 106 14.93 9.88 6.10
C THR A 106 14.99 9.53 4.61
N ILE A 107 14.20 8.53 4.21
CA ILE A 107 13.97 8.18 2.80
C ILE A 107 12.56 8.67 2.46
N VAL A 108 12.44 9.53 1.46
CA VAL A 108 11.17 10.08 1.00
C VAL A 108 10.66 9.25 -0.17
N HIS A 109 9.42 8.80 -0.07
CA HIS A 109 8.72 8.09 -1.14
C HIS A 109 7.89 9.10 -1.95
N ASN A 110 8.34 9.39 -3.17
CA ASN A 110 7.69 10.32 -4.09
C ASN A 110 6.52 9.61 -4.79
N TRP A 111 5.30 10.11 -4.62
CA TRP A 111 4.13 9.48 -5.24
C TRP A 111 3.14 10.43 -5.89
N LEU A 112 3.07 11.71 -5.47
CA LEU A 112 1.99 12.59 -5.90
C LEU A 112 2.22 13.15 -7.31
N GLY A 113 3.45 13.48 -7.65
CA GLY A 113 3.73 14.11 -8.95
C GLY A 113 5.20 14.19 -9.33
N PRO A 114 5.48 14.74 -10.53
CA PRO A 114 6.84 14.90 -11.01
C PRO A 114 7.61 15.96 -10.20
N GLY A 115 8.94 15.91 -10.27
CA GLY A 115 9.83 16.95 -9.73
C GLY A 115 10.05 16.94 -8.21
N VAL A 116 9.41 16.04 -7.46
CA VAL A 116 9.61 15.91 -6.01
C VAL A 116 10.94 15.23 -5.70
N CYS A 117 11.27 14.11 -6.36
CA CYS A 117 12.57 13.46 -6.14
C CYS A 117 13.77 14.41 -6.34
N PRO A 118 13.84 15.23 -7.42
CA PRO A 118 14.88 16.26 -7.55
C PRO A 118 14.98 17.21 -6.35
N LYS A 119 13.83 17.68 -5.82
CA LYS A 119 13.79 18.56 -4.64
C LYS A 119 14.27 17.86 -3.37
N VAL A 120 13.89 16.60 -3.18
CA VAL A 120 14.29 15.75 -2.04
C VAL A 120 15.80 15.55 -2.04
N VAL A 121 16.36 15.13 -3.16
CA VAL A 121 17.80 14.85 -3.26
C VAL A 121 18.65 16.11 -3.23
N ALA A 122 18.14 17.25 -3.73
CA ALA A 122 18.82 18.55 -3.61
C ALA A 122 18.97 18.99 -2.14
N LYS A 123 18.08 18.54 -1.24
CA LYS A 123 18.18 18.74 0.21
C LYS A 123 19.01 17.66 0.93
N GLY A 124 19.61 16.71 0.20
CA GLY A 124 20.46 15.65 0.76
C GLY A 124 19.71 14.44 1.30
N PHE A 125 18.39 14.37 1.13
CA PHE A 125 17.59 13.19 1.50
C PHE A 125 17.64 12.14 0.39
N ARG A 126 17.33 10.89 0.76
CA ARG A 126 17.21 9.78 -0.20
C ARG A 126 15.80 9.70 -0.75
N CYS A 127 15.64 9.38 -2.03
CA CYS A 127 14.32 9.27 -2.69
C CYS A 127 14.07 7.84 -3.20
N ILE A 128 12.80 7.40 -3.14
CA ILE A 128 12.25 6.32 -3.96
C ILE A 128 11.24 6.95 -4.90
N PHE A 129 11.37 6.68 -6.20
CA PHE A 129 10.47 7.22 -7.22
C PHE A 129 9.26 6.30 -7.42
N SER A 130 8.05 6.86 -7.32
CA SER A 130 6.77 6.16 -7.50
C SER A 130 5.67 7.10 -7.99
N ASN A 131 6.00 8.02 -8.91
CA ASN A 131 5.07 9.04 -9.41
C ASN A 131 3.76 8.41 -9.93
N GLN A 132 2.62 8.79 -9.36
CA GLN A 132 1.30 8.27 -9.72
C GLN A 132 0.91 8.52 -11.18
N GLY A 133 1.47 9.54 -11.83
CA GLY A 133 1.19 9.81 -13.23
C GLY A 133 1.68 8.70 -14.17
N VAL A 134 2.65 7.87 -13.73
CA VAL A 134 3.30 6.87 -14.60
C VAL A 134 3.44 5.48 -13.97
N TRP A 135 3.65 5.38 -12.65
CA TRP A 135 3.99 4.12 -11.96
C TRP A 135 2.93 3.62 -10.98
N TYR A 136 1.69 4.10 -11.12
CA TYR A 136 0.54 3.54 -10.42
C TYR A 136 -0.19 2.52 -11.32
N LEU A 137 -0.20 1.27 -10.88
CA LEU A 137 -0.79 0.16 -11.61
C LEU A 137 -2.32 0.16 -11.54
N ASP A 138 -2.91 0.78 -10.52
CA ASP A 138 -4.36 0.98 -10.42
C ASP A 138 -4.90 2.07 -11.36
N HIS A 139 -4.03 2.92 -11.91
CA HIS A 139 -4.37 3.76 -13.07
C HIS A 139 -4.33 2.88 -14.33
N LEU A 140 -5.51 2.43 -14.77
CA LEU A 140 -5.62 1.46 -15.85
C LEU A 140 -5.35 2.08 -17.22
N ASP A 141 -5.53 3.38 -17.36
CA ASP A 141 -5.31 4.20 -18.56
C ASP A 141 -3.84 4.50 -18.86
N VAL A 142 -2.92 4.08 -17.99
CA VAL A 142 -1.48 4.27 -18.20
C VAL A 142 -0.86 3.02 -18.85
N PRO A 143 -0.42 3.10 -20.12
CA PRO A 143 0.11 1.97 -20.88
C PRO A 143 1.58 1.67 -20.54
N TRP A 144 2.07 0.50 -20.98
CA TRP A 144 3.42 0.01 -20.63
C TRP A 144 4.55 0.96 -21.06
N ASN A 145 4.38 1.69 -22.18
CA ASN A 145 5.40 2.57 -22.72
C ASN A 145 5.66 3.75 -21.78
N GLU A 146 4.64 4.27 -21.10
CA GLU A 146 4.81 5.32 -20.08
C GLU A 146 5.54 4.80 -18.85
N PHE A 147 5.22 3.58 -18.40
CA PHE A 147 6.00 2.90 -17.35
C PHE A 147 7.47 2.73 -17.74
N TYR A 148 7.72 2.40 -19.01
CA TYR A 148 9.07 2.16 -19.54
C TYR A 148 9.89 3.44 -19.73
N THR A 149 9.26 4.53 -20.18
CA THR A 149 9.95 5.80 -20.48
C THR A 149 10.10 6.72 -19.27
N ALA A 150 9.32 6.51 -18.20
CA ALA A 150 9.46 7.24 -16.95
C ALA A 150 10.89 7.13 -16.39
N GLU A 151 11.53 8.27 -16.16
CA GLU A 151 12.95 8.33 -15.82
C GLU A 151 13.16 8.86 -14.39
N PRO A 152 13.53 8.00 -13.42
CA PRO A 152 13.66 8.39 -12.01
C PRO A 152 14.69 9.48 -11.72
N LEU A 153 15.70 9.64 -12.58
CA LEU A 153 16.73 10.68 -12.43
C LEU A 153 16.46 11.90 -13.32
N GLU A 154 15.25 12.07 -13.83
CA GLU A 154 14.85 13.26 -14.61
C GLU A 154 15.00 14.52 -13.74
N GLY A 155 15.66 15.55 -14.28
CA GLY A 155 15.92 16.80 -13.56
C GLY A 155 17.03 16.72 -12.51
N ILE A 156 17.86 15.67 -12.50
CA ILE A 156 19.01 15.51 -11.59
C ILE A 156 20.30 15.31 -12.40
N ASP A 157 21.03 16.40 -12.69
CA ASP A 157 22.23 16.33 -13.54
C ASP A 157 23.48 15.86 -12.79
N ASN A 158 23.56 16.14 -11.48
CA ASN A 158 24.76 15.84 -10.69
C ASN A 158 24.83 14.36 -10.32
N ALA A 159 25.81 13.63 -10.86
CA ALA A 159 26.02 12.20 -10.63
C ALA A 159 26.19 11.82 -9.14
N SER A 160 26.73 12.71 -8.30
CA SER A 160 26.83 12.43 -6.85
C SER A 160 25.46 12.49 -6.16
N VAL A 161 24.58 13.39 -6.61
CA VAL A 161 23.22 13.56 -6.11
C VAL A 161 22.30 12.47 -6.64
N GLN A 162 22.51 12.00 -7.87
CA GLN A 162 21.77 10.86 -8.44
C GLN A 162 21.85 9.61 -7.56
N LYS A 163 22.96 9.39 -6.84
CA LYS A 163 23.14 8.27 -5.88
C LYS A 163 22.17 8.31 -4.69
N LEU A 164 21.53 9.45 -4.44
CA LEU A 164 20.51 9.57 -3.39
C LEU A 164 19.15 9.04 -3.86
N VAL A 165 18.93 8.87 -5.16
CA VAL A 165 17.78 8.13 -5.68
C VAL A 165 18.10 6.64 -5.55
N LEU A 166 17.38 5.96 -4.66
CA LEU A 166 17.64 4.55 -4.34
C LEU A 166 17.07 3.58 -5.38
N GLY A 167 16.22 4.08 -6.26
CA GLY A 167 15.50 3.31 -7.25
C GLY A 167 14.04 3.71 -7.28
N GLY A 168 13.18 2.73 -7.49
CA GLY A 168 11.79 2.95 -7.83
C GLY A 168 10.85 1.87 -7.33
N GLU A 169 9.59 2.22 -7.17
CA GLU A 169 8.52 1.27 -6.82
C GLU A 169 7.29 1.57 -7.67
N VAL A 170 6.76 0.54 -8.34
CA VAL A 170 5.43 0.60 -8.94
C VAL A 170 4.40 0.25 -7.87
N CYS A 171 3.42 1.13 -7.66
CA CYS A 171 2.44 0.98 -6.61
C CYS A 171 1.11 0.50 -7.19
N MET A 172 0.33 -0.22 -6.41
CA MET A 172 -1.04 -0.59 -6.75
C MET A 172 -1.89 -0.46 -5.50
N TRP A 173 -2.84 0.45 -5.53
CA TRP A 173 -3.83 0.54 -4.48
C TRP A 173 -4.95 -0.51 -4.66
N GLY A 174 -5.55 -0.91 -3.53
CA GLY A 174 -6.41 -2.09 -3.45
C GLY A 174 -7.91 -1.82 -3.67
N GLU A 175 -8.30 -0.59 -3.99
CA GLU A 175 -9.71 -0.17 -4.06
C GLU A 175 -10.48 -0.92 -5.15
N THR A 176 -9.80 -1.24 -6.25
CA THR A 176 -10.38 -1.97 -7.40
C THR A 176 -9.59 -3.22 -7.78
N ALA A 177 -8.69 -3.68 -6.91
CA ALA A 177 -7.84 -4.84 -7.15
C ALA A 177 -8.15 -5.96 -6.16
N ASP A 178 -8.36 -7.17 -6.66
CA ASP A 178 -8.57 -8.38 -5.86
C ASP A 178 -7.92 -9.60 -6.53
N THR A 179 -8.12 -10.78 -5.95
CA THR A 179 -7.53 -12.02 -6.45
C THR A 179 -7.93 -12.37 -7.89
N SER A 180 -9.02 -11.81 -8.42
CA SER A 180 -9.48 -12.07 -9.78
C SER A 180 -8.69 -11.31 -10.84
N ASN A 181 -8.10 -10.15 -10.49
CA ASN A 181 -7.50 -9.25 -11.46
C ASN A 181 -6.08 -8.76 -11.08
N VAL A 182 -5.58 -9.12 -9.90
CA VAL A 182 -4.29 -8.65 -9.36
C VAL A 182 -3.12 -8.90 -10.33
N GLN A 183 -3.04 -10.08 -10.93
CA GLN A 183 -1.92 -10.44 -11.82
C GLN A 183 -1.95 -9.66 -13.13
N GLN A 184 -3.13 -9.49 -13.72
CA GLN A 184 -3.35 -8.77 -14.98
C GLN A 184 -3.19 -7.26 -14.80
N THR A 185 -3.37 -6.76 -13.57
CA THR A 185 -3.09 -5.37 -13.23
C THR A 185 -1.59 -5.10 -13.16
N ILE A 186 -0.85 -6.00 -12.49
CA ILE A 186 0.60 -5.88 -12.28
C ILE A 186 1.36 -6.11 -13.59
N TRP A 187 1.06 -7.21 -14.29
CA TRP A 187 1.82 -7.66 -15.44
C TRP A 187 1.09 -7.39 -16.75
N PRO A 188 1.79 -6.89 -17.79
CA PRO A 188 3.25 -6.80 -17.91
C PRO A 188 3.86 -5.44 -17.53
N ARG A 189 3.05 -4.44 -17.15
CA ARG A 189 3.51 -3.06 -16.91
C ARG A 189 4.61 -2.95 -15.83
N ALA A 190 4.52 -3.73 -14.76
CA ALA A 190 5.58 -3.79 -13.76
C ALA A 190 6.94 -4.27 -14.33
N ALA A 191 6.93 -5.12 -15.37
CA ALA A 191 8.16 -5.56 -16.04
C ALA A 191 8.83 -4.40 -16.80
N ALA A 192 8.03 -3.51 -17.39
CA ALA A 192 8.54 -2.34 -18.10
C ALA A 192 9.29 -1.39 -17.15
N ALA A 193 8.71 -1.10 -15.98
CA ALA A 193 9.39 -0.32 -14.94
C ALA A 193 10.61 -1.06 -14.34
N ALA A 194 10.53 -2.39 -14.20
CA ALA A 194 11.66 -3.19 -13.72
C ALA A 194 12.86 -3.08 -14.65
N GLU A 195 12.65 -3.13 -15.97
CA GLU A 195 13.74 -2.97 -16.93
C GLU A 195 14.33 -1.56 -16.89
N ARG A 196 13.50 -0.53 -16.73
CA ARG A 196 13.95 0.86 -16.53
C ARG A 196 14.88 1.00 -15.32
N LEU A 197 14.57 0.32 -14.22
CA LEU A 197 15.40 0.36 -13.01
C LEU A 197 16.66 -0.51 -13.11
N TRP A 198 16.65 -1.51 -13.98
CA TRP A 198 17.74 -2.47 -14.13
C TRP A 198 18.83 -2.01 -15.09
N SER A 199 18.42 -1.46 -16.24
CA SER A 199 19.33 -1.10 -17.33
C SER A 199 19.82 0.35 -17.20
N SER A 200 20.97 0.66 -17.81
CA SER A 200 21.48 2.04 -17.82
C SER A 200 20.58 2.93 -18.68
N ARG A 201 20.58 4.23 -18.37
CA ARG A 201 19.80 5.23 -19.12
C ARG A 201 20.15 5.21 -20.60
N GLU A 202 21.43 5.08 -20.95
CA GLU A 202 21.92 5.10 -22.33
C GLU A 202 21.43 3.88 -23.13
N ALA A 203 21.36 2.72 -22.47
CA ALA A 203 20.88 1.48 -23.08
C ALA A 203 19.40 1.53 -23.45
N ILE A 204 18.61 2.34 -22.73
CA ILE A 204 17.16 2.44 -22.94
C ILE A 204 16.77 3.67 -23.76
N SER A 205 17.51 4.77 -23.66
CA SER A 205 17.20 6.04 -24.33
C SER A 205 17.64 6.10 -25.80
N SER A 206 18.29 5.05 -26.31
CA SER A 206 18.71 4.96 -27.71
C SER A 206 17.68 4.21 -28.56
N GLY A 207 16.99 4.94 -29.43
CA GLY A 207 16.14 4.38 -30.50
C GLY A 207 14.64 4.28 -30.19
N ASN A 208 13.90 3.68 -31.11
CA ASN A 208 12.45 3.53 -31.03
C ASN A 208 12.09 2.33 -30.14
N ILE A 209 11.42 2.57 -29.02
CA ILE A 209 11.03 1.54 -28.05
C ILE A 209 10.11 0.46 -28.64
N ASN A 210 9.37 0.77 -29.70
CA ASN A 210 8.53 -0.21 -30.39
C ASN A 210 9.36 -1.24 -31.17
N VAL A 211 10.61 -0.91 -31.49
CA VAL A 211 11.55 -1.83 -32.15
C VAL A 211 12.44 -2.53 -31.13
N THR A 212 12.87 -1.82 -30.08
CA THR A 212 13.89 -2.33 -29.14
C THR A 212 13.29 -3.02 -27.91
N ALA A 213 12.20 -2.51 -27.34
CA ALA A 213 11.63 -2.98 -26.07
C ALA A 213 10.35 -3.80 -26.26
N LEU A 214 9.44 -3.35 -27.12
CA LEU A 214 8.13 -3.98 -27.34
C LEU A 214 8.22 -5.48 -27.68
N PRO A 215 9.09 -5.95 -28.61
CA PRO A 215 9.19 -7.38 -28.91
C PRO A 215 9.67 -8.22 -27.70
N ARG A 216 10.57 -7.66 -26.88
CA ARG A 216 11.07 -8.33 -25.67
C ARG A 216 10.01 -8.37 -24.59
N LEU A 217 9.19 -7.33 -24.46
CA LEU A 217 8.09 -7.30 -23.52
C LEU A 217 6.98 -8.30 -23.91
N HIS A 218 6.64 -8.42 -25.20
CA HIS A 218 5.76 -9.49 -25.68
C HIS A 218 6.30 -10.88 -25.36
N TYR A 219 7.60 -11.12 -25.62
CA TYR A 219 8.24 -12.38 -25.24
C TYR A 219 8.15 -12.64 -23.73
N PHE A 220 8.43 -11.64 -22.90
CA PHE A 220 8.38 -11.77 -21.45
C PHE A 220 6.96 -12.03 -20.94
N ARG A 221 5.94 -11.38 -21.51
CA ARG A 221 4.53 -11.66 -21.23
C ARG A 221 4.19 -13.12 -21.51
N CYS A 222 4.65 -13.67 -22.62
CA CYS A 222 4.43 -15.08 -22.93
C CYS A 222 5.16 -16.04 -21.99
N LEU A 223 6.36 -15.66 -21.53
CA LEU A 223 7.08 -16.39 -20.51
C LEU A 223 6.31 -16.39 -19.17
N LEU A 224 5.73 -15.26 -18.77
CA LEU A 224 4.89 -15.14 -17.58
C LEU A 224 3.67 -16.06 -17.66
N ASN A 225 2.93 -16.00 -18.78
CA ASN A 225 1.77 -16.85 -19.03
C ASN A 225 2.14 -18.34 -18.98
N ARG A 226 3.25 -18.74 -19.61
CA ARG A 226 3.76 -20.12 -19.57
C ARG A 226 4.13 -20.58 -18.15
N ARG A 227 4.47 -19.65 -17.26
CA ARG A 227 4.78 -19.91 -15.85
C ARG A 227 3.57 -19.81 -14.91
N GLY A 228 2.37 -19.64 -15.45
CA GLY A 228 1.13 -19.55 -14.68
C GLY A 228 0.85 -18.16 -14.08
N VAL A 229 1.56 -17.12 -14.52
CA VAL A 229 1.25 -15.74 -14.18
C VAL A 229 0.37 -15.15 -15.28
N GLN A 230 -0.87 -14.79 -14.95
CA GLN A 230 -1.86 -14.30 -15.89
C GLN A 230 -1.58 -12.82 -16.23
N ALA A 231 -0.69 -12.59 -17.19
CA ALA A 231 -0.33 -11.26 -17.64
C ALA A 231 -1.33 -10.72 -18.68
N ALA A 232 -1.71 -9.44 -18.55
CA ALA A 232 -2.54 -8.76 -19.53
C ALA A 232 -1.86 -8.70 -20.91
N PRO A 233 -2.63 -8.49 -21.99
CA PRO A 233 -2.08 -8.09 -23.29
C PRO A 233 -1.17 -6.86 -23.15
N VAL A 234 -0.07 -6.81 -23.90
CA VAL A 234 0.94 -5.74 -23.81
C VAL A 234 0.43 -4.43 -24.40
N THR A 235 -0.28 -4.50 -25.53
CA THR A 235 -0.63 -3.31 -26.34
C THR A 235 -2.01 -2.73 -26.03
N ASN A 236 -2.65 -3.20 -24.97
CA ASN A 236 -3.91 -2.63 -24.52
C ASN A 236 -3.73 -1.17 -24.09
N GLU A 237 -4.67 -0.32 -24.52
CA GLU A 237 -4.78 1.06 -24.06
C GLU A 237 -5.14 1.12 -22.57
N TYR A 238 -6.13 0.32 -22.16
CA TYR A 238 -6.52 0.18 -20.76
C TYR A 238 -6.07 -1.16 -20.20
N ALA A 239 -5.40 -1.17 -19.06
CA ALA A 239 -5.06 -2.38 -18.35
C ALA A 239 -6.32 -3.18 -17.95
N ARG A 240 -6.18 -4.51 -17.85
CA ARG A 240 -7.26 -5.49 -17.59
C ARG A 240 -8.26 -5.71 -18.73
N THR A 241 -8.20 -4.98 -19.84
CA THR A 241 -9.09 -5.25 -20.97
C THR A 241 -8.71 -6.55 -21.69
N PRO A 242 -9.68 -7.24 -22.30
CA PRO A 242 -9.37 -8.33 -23.22
C PRO A 242 -8.67 -7.80 -24.47
N PRO A 243 -7.91 -8.64 -25.18
CA PRO A 243 -7.36 -8.27 -26.49
C PRO A 243 -8.49 -7.96 -27.47
N SER A 244 -8.24 -7.06 -28.42
CA SER A 244 -9.23 -6.61 -29.42
C SER A 244 -9.67 -7.70 -30.40
N GLY A 245 -8.92 -8.80 -30.49
CA GLY A 245 -9.22 -9.91 -31.38
C GLY A 245 -8.44 -11.19 -31.04
N PRO A 246 -8.66 -12.26 -31.83
CA PRO A 246 -7.88 -13.47 -31.73
C PRO A 246 -6.42 -13.18 -32.11
N GLY A 247 -5.48 -13.92 -31.51
CA GLY A 247 -4.06 -13.73 -31.79
C GLY A 247 -3.19 -14.63 -30.93
N SER A 248 -1.92 -14.72 -31.31
CA SER A 248 -0.94 -15.38 -30.45
C SER A 248 -0.63 -14.51 -29.23
N CYS A 249 0.01 -15.10 -28.24
CA CYS A 249 0.50 -14.33 -27.10
C CYS A 249 1.50 -13.21 -27.50
N PHE A 250 2.18 -13.33 -28.64
CA PHE A 250 3.11 -12.32 -29.14
C PHE A 250 2.42 -11.15 -29.86
N GLU A 251 1.15 -11.30 -30.21
CA GLU A 251 0.35 -10.26 -30.89
C GLU A 251 -0.60 -9.55 -29.92
N GLN A 252 -0.80 -10.16 -28.75
CA GLN A 252 -1.64 -9.67 -27.66
C GLN A 252 -0.76 -9.04 -26.57
#